data_AF-A0A4Z0BTA4-F1
#
_entry.id   AF-A0A4Z0BTA4-F1
#
_cell.length_a   1.000
_cell.length_b   1.000
_cell.length_c   1.000
_cell.angle_alpha   90.00
_cell.angle_beta   90.00
_cell.angle_gamma   90.00
#
_symmetry.space_group_name_H-M   'P 1'
#
loop_
_entity.id
_entity.type
_entity.pdbx_description
1 polymer ?
#
loop_
_entity_poly.entity_id
_entity_poly.type
_entity_poly.pdbx_seq_one_letter_code
_entity_poly.pdbx_strand_id
1 'polypeptide(L)'
;MAAGIVFAFALVHAYGGRLRFLSRTPRSVWLSVGGGVSVAYVFLHLLPDLQRSQQRLEQMLEIGGWLNHHIYLMALAGLTLFYGLERLACRSRGGGVGIDEGQSTPQGVYTLHISAFAIYNFAVGVLLATREEGSLGELVLYGVALALHFLVNDYGLRNHHRARYQRHGRWLLAAAVVLGWLTGLFAPLPPLTVEVAVALLAGGIVMNVMKEELPGERESRFSAFLAGVVLYGALLVSVG
;
A
#
# COMPACT_ATOMS: atom_id res chain seq x y z
N MET A 1 -12.12 -6.31 16.62
CA MET A 1 -12.48 -5.65 15.34
C MET A 1 -11.30 -5.60 14.38
N ALA A 2 -10.10 -5.18 14.81
CA ALA A 2 -8.86 -5.25 14.01
C ALA A 2 -8.60 -6.65 13.39
N ALA A 3 -8.86 -7.73 14.12
CA ALA A 3 -8.75 -9.10 13.60
C ALA A 3 -9.57 -9.35 12.32
N GLY A 4 -10.77 -8.76 12.21
CA GLY A 4 -11.61 -8.90 11.03
C GLY A 4 -11.02 -8.19 9.80
N ILE A 5 -10.39 -7.03 10.01
CA ILE A 5 -9.71 -6.27 8.96
C ILE A 5 -8.45 -7.01 8.50
N VAL A 6 -7.65 -7.52 9.44
CA VAL A 6 -6.46 -8.33 9.14
C VAL A 6 -6.84 -9.57 8.34
N PHE A 7 -7.93 -10.23 8.73
CA PHE A 7 -8.46 -11.37 7.98
C PHE A 7 -8.91 -10.96 6.58
N ALA A 8 -9.58 -9.81 6.42
CA ALA A 8 -9.93 -9.28 5.11
C ALA A 8 -8.69 -9.00 4.25
N PHE A 9 -7.61 -8.43 4.81
CA PHE A 9 -6.34 -8.22 4.11
C PHE A 9 -5.70 -9.54 3.66
N ALA A 10 -5.65 -10.54 4.54
CA ALA A 10 -5.14 -11.86 4.19
C ALA A 10 -5.97 -12.52 3.07
N LEU A 11 -7.30 -12.34 3.08
CA LEU A 11 -8.19 -12.81 2.02
C LEU A 11 -7.95 -12.06 0.70
N VAL A 12 -7.71 -10.75 0.73
CA VAL A 12 -7.37 -9.96 -0.46
C VAL A 12 -6.12 -10.53 -1.12
N HIS A 13 -5.04 -10.77 -0.36
CA HIS A 13 -3.84 -11.40 -0.90
C HIS A 13 -4.13 -12.82 -1.41
N ALA A 14 -4.78 -13.66 -0.61
CA ALA A 14 -5.04 -15.05 -0.98
C ALA A 14 -5.93 -15.19 -2.22
N TYR A 15 -6.93 -14.32 -2.41
CA TYR A 15 -8.00 -14.52 -3.39
C TYR A 15 -8.20 -13.38 -4.39
N GLY A 16 -7.60 -12.22 -4.19
CA GLY A 16 -7.74 -11.04 -5.05
C GLY A 16 -7.40 -11.33 -6.51
N GLY A 17 -6.39 -12.19 -6.74
CA GLY A 17 -6.03 -12.66 -8.08
C GLY A 17 -7.12 -13.47 -8.83
N ARG A 18 -8.16 -13.95 -8.15
CA ARG A 18 -9.30 -14.66 -8.78
C ARG A 18 -10.40 -13.71 -9.28
N LEU A 19 -10.34 -12.43 -8.91
CA LEU A 19 -11.34 -11.43 -9.27
C LEU A 19 -11.17 -11.01 -10.74
N ARG A 20 -11.79 -11.80 -11.64
CA ARG A 20 -11.74 -11.64 -13.10
C ARG A 20 -12.23 -10.26 -13.59
N PHE A 21 -13.00 -9.53 -12.77
CA PHE A 21 -13.49 -8.20 -13.15
C PHE A 21 -12.38 -7.14 -13.17
N LEU A 22 -11.25 -7.36 -12.50
CA LEU A 22 -10.08 -6.47 -12.55
C LEU A 22 -9.23 -6.69 -13.80
N SER A 23 -9.40 -7.83 -14.49
CA SER A 23 -8.53 -8.31 -15.57
C SER A 23 -9.05 -7.99 -16.98
N ARG A 24 -10.16 -7.25 -17.11
CA ARG A 24 -10.74 -6.90 -18.42
C ARG A 24 -10.20 -5.57 -18.90
N THR A 25 -9.72 -5.54 -20.14
CA THR A 25 -9.38 -4.34 -20.91
C THR A 25 -10.61 -3.86 -21.71
N PRO A 26 -10.86 -2.54 -21.82
CA PRO A 26 -10.16 -1.45 -21.14
C PRO A 26 -10.32 -1.53 -19.61
N ARG A 27 -9.33 -1.01 -18.86
CA ARG A 27 -9.24 -1.10 -17.39
C ARG A 27 -10.61 -0.95 -16.72
N SER A 28 -10.95 -1.87 -15.83
CA SER A 28 -12.29 -1.96 -15.25
C SER A 28 -12.68 -0.69 -14.49
N VAL A 29 -13.97 -0.33 -14.53
CA VAL A 29 -14.57 0.76 -13.73
C VAL A 29 -14.12 0.69 -12.26
N TRP A 30 -14.03 -0.53 -11.73
CA TRP A 30 -13.63 -0.82 -10.35
C TRP A 30 -12.21 -0.37 -10.02
N LEU A 31 -11.27 -0.53 -10.96
CA LEU A 31 -9.90 -0.05 -10.78
C LEU A 31 -9.82 1.48 -10.83
N SER A 32 -10.69 2.15 -11.59
CA SER A 32 -10.78 3.62 -11.58
C SER A 32 -11.37 4.13 -10.27
N VAL A 33 -12.44 3.52 -9.75
CA VAL A 33 -13.00 3.84 -8.43
C VAL A 33 -11.96 3.63 -7.33
N GLY A 34 -11.26 2.49 -7.34
CA GLY A 34 -10.18 2.20 -6.38
C GLY A 34 -9.07 3.25 -6.40
N GLY A 35 -8.63 3.68 -7.60
CA GLY A 35 -7.68 4.78 -7.73
C GLY A 35 -8.18 6.09 -7.11
N GLY A 36 -9.46 6.41 -7.28
CA GLY A 36 -10.07 7.59 -6.64
C GLY A 36 -10.10 7.49 -5.11
N VAL A 37 -10.50 6.33 -4.58
CA VAL A 37 -10.50 6.03 -3.14
C VAL A 37 -9.10 6.19 -2.55
N SER A 38 -8.09 5.62 -3.20
CA SER A 38 -6.72 5.70 -2.72
C SER A 38 -6.14 7.11 -2.76
N VAL A 39 -6.40 7.88 -3.82
CA VAL A 39 -5.99 9.29 -3.87
C VAL A 39 -6.65 10.09 -2.74
N ALA A 40 -7.95 9.92 -2.54
CA ALA A 40 -8.65 10.57 -1.43
C ALA A 40 -8.06 10.15 -0.07
N TYR A 41 -7.76 8.85 0.12
CA TYR A 41 -7.08 8.35 1.33
C TYR A 41 -5.71 9.00 1.55
N VAL A 42 -4.89 9.12 0.50
CA VAL A 42 -3.58 9.77 0.61
C VAL A 42 -3.72 11.20 1.13
N PHE A 43 -4.59 12.00 0.52
CA PHE A 43 -4.70 13.42 0.87
C PHE A 43 -5.43 13.68 2.18
N LEU A 44 -6.52 12.95 2.46
CA LEU A 44 -7.40 13.25 3.60
C LEU A 44 -7.06 12.46 4.86
N HIS A 45 -6.26 11.39 4.74
CA HIS A 45 -5.90 10.53 5.89
C HIS A 45 -4.39 10.41 6.05
N LEU A 46 -3.68 9.99 5.00
CA LEU A 46 -2.26 9.64 5.10
C LEU A 46 -1.33 10.84 5.31
N LEU A 47 -1.50 11.92 4.54
CA LEU A 47 -0.70 13.14 4.70
C LEU A 47 -0.94 13.83 6.05
N PRO A 48 -2.18 13.98 6.54
CA PRO A 48 -2.42 14.45 7.91
C PRO A 48 -1.78 13.55 8.96
N ASP A 49 -1.83 12.23 8.81
CA ASP A 49 -1.17 11.30 9.73
C ASP A 49 0.36 11.51 9.75
N LEU A 50 1.00 11.76 8.60
CA LEU A 50 2.43 12.13 8.55
C LEU A 50 2.75 13.42 9.30
N GLN A 51 1.89 14.43 9.19
CA GLN A 51 2.08 15.68 9.93
C GLN A 51 1.99 15.44 11.44
N ARG A 52 1.03 14.63 11.90
CA ARG A 52 0.91 14.24 13.31
C ARG A 52 2.14 13.46 13.77
N SER A 53 2.65 12.54 12.95
CA SER A 53 3.89 11.82 13.21
C SER A 53 5.09 12.76 13.36
N GLN A 54 5.21 13.78 12.52
CA GLN A 54 6.28 14.79 12.63
C GLN A 54 6.19 15.54 13.96
N GLN A 55 4.99 15.99 14.34
CA GLN A 55 4.76 16.69 15.61
C GLN A 55 5.10 15.81 16.83
N ARG A 56 4.69 14.53 16.82
CA ARG A 56 5.03 13.60 17.90
C ARG A 56 6.53 13.34 17.99
N LEU A 57 7.22 13.24 16.86
CA LEU A 57 8.67 13.05 16.83
C LEU A 57 9.42 14.29 17.38
N GLU A 58 8.99 15.50 17.03
CA GLU A 58 9.54 16.75 17.56
C GLU A 58 9.33 16.90 19.07
N GLN A 59 8.24 16.36 19.61
CA GLN A 59 8.02 16.31 21.06
C GLN A 59 8.89 15.27 21.76
N MET A 60 9.17 14.14 21.11
CA MET A 60 10.01 13.07 21.66
C MET A 60 11.51 13.41 21.63
N LEU A 61 11.92 14.16 20.62
CA LEU A 61 13.31 14.50 20.35
C LEU A 61 13.43 16.03 20.36
N GLU A 62 14.03 16.61 21.39
CA GLU A 62 14.34 18.07 21.48
C GLU A 62 15.41 18.51 20.45
N ILE A 63 15.35 17.98 19.24
CA ILE A 63 16.31 18.21 18.15
C ILE A 63 15.79 19.39 17.34
N GLY A 64 16.29 20.59 17.64
CA GLY A 64 16.13 21.76 16.77
C GLY A 64 17.22 21.82 15.68
N GLY A 65 16.83 21.93 14.40
CA GLY A 65 17.79 22.12 13.30
C GLY A 65 17.24 21.91 11.88
N TRP A 66 18.14 21.88 10.88
CA TRP A 66 17.82 21.73 9.44
C TRP A 66 17.02 20.45 9.08
N LEU A 67 16.88 19.52 10.03
CA LEU A 67 16.08 18.31 9.90
C LEU A 67 14.69 18.38 10.57
N ASN A 68 14.02 19.54 10.69
CA ASN A 68 12.59 19.62 11.09
C ASN A 68 11.60 18.92 10.12
N HIS A 69 12.09 18.01 9.27
CA HIS A 69 11.33 17.24 8.29
C HIS A 69 11.68 15.74 8.35
N HIS A 70 12.17 15.23 9.50
CA HIS A 70 12.58 13.82 9.68
C HIS A 70 11.55 12.82 9.13
N ILE A 71 10.27 12.98 9.47
CA ILE A 71 9.20 12.08 9.01
C ILE A 71 8.99 12.21 7.49
N TYR A 72 9.04 13.42 6.94
CA TYR A 72 8.94 13.61 5.50
C TYR A 72 10.14 13.04 4.74
N LEU A 73 11.35 13.11 5.30
CA LEU A 73 12.55 12.48 4.74
C LEU A 73 12.43 10.95 4.76
N MET A 74 11.88 10.38 5.82
CA MET A 74 11.59 8.94 5.90
C MET A 74 10.51 8.53 4.88
N ALA A 75 9.46 9.34 4.69
CA ALA A 75 8.47 9.11 3.64
C ALA A 75 9.09 9.21 2.24
N LEU A 76 9.97 10.19 2.00
CA LEU A 76 10.71 10.27 0.73
C LEU A 76 11.62 9.06 0.50
N ALA A 77 12.28 8.56 1.55
CA ALA A 77 13.08 7.35 1.48
C ALA A 77 12.21 6.13 1.13
N GLY A 78 11.05 5.98 1.75
CA GLY A 78 10.07 4.94 1.43
C GLY A 78 9.60 5.01 -0.02
N LEU A 79 9.22 6.19 -0.49
CA LEU A 79 8.83 6.44 -1.88
C LEU A 79 9.96 6.06 -2.85
N THR A 80 11.18 6.51 -2.57
CA THR A 80 12.36 6.26 -3.43
C THR A 80 12.71 4.78 -3.49
N LEU A 81 12.61 4.07 -2.36
CA LEU A 81 12.83 2.63 -2.27
C LEU A 81 11.83 1.88 -3.16
N PHE A 82 10.54 2.14 -3.00
CA PHE A 82 9.49 1.49 -3.80
C PHE A 82 9.58 1.85 -5.28
N TYR A 83 9.94 3.10 -5.60
CA TYR A 83 10.21 3.51 -6.98
C TYR A 83 11.38 2.72 -7.59
N GLY A 84 12.47 2.55 -6.84
CA GLY A 84 13.63 1.78 -7.25
C GLY A 84 13.28 0.32 -7.51
N LEU A 85 12.53 -0.32 -6.61
CA LEU A 85 12.05 -1.69 -6.75
C LEU A 85 11.20 -1.87 -8.01
N GLU A 86 10.22 -0.99 -8.22
CA GLU A 86 9.35 -1.04 -9.39
C GLU A 86 10.12 -0.82 -10.70
N ARG A 87 11.09 0.11 -10.70
CA ARG A 87 11.95 0.35 -11.87
C ARG A 87 12.82 -0.86 -12.18
N LEU A 88 13.34 -1.56 -11.17
CA LEU A 88 14.10 -2.80 -11.36
C LEU A 88 13.21 -3.92 -11.92
N ALA A 89 12.00 -4.10 -11.37
CA ALA A 89 11.03 -5.07 -11.87
C ALA A 89 10.68 -4.80 -13.34
N CYS A 90 10.31 -3.57 -13.68
CA CYS A 90 10.01 -3.14 -15.04
C CYS A 90 11.19 -3.35 -16.02
N ARG A 91 12.40 -2.89 -15.67
CA ARG A 91 13.58 -3.02 -16.54
C ARG A 91 13.98 -4.48 -16.78
N SER A 92 13.84 -5.32 -15.76
CA SER A 92 14.18 -6.74 -15.84
C SER A 92 13.29 -7.54 -16.81
N ARG A 93 12.15 -6.97 -17.23
CA ARG A 93 11.25 -7.53 -18.25
C ARG A 93 11.60 -7.11 -19.68
N GLY A 94 12.54 -6.17 -19.87
CA GLY A 94 13.11 -5.80 -21.16
C GLY A 94 12.40 -4.66 -21.90
N GLY A 95 13.16 -3.59 -22.20
CA GLY A 95 12.83 -2.63 -23.26
C GLY A 95 13.20 -3.18 -24.63
N GLY A 96 12.50 -4.22 -25.09
CA GLY A 96 12.70 -4.83 -26.40
C GLY A 96 11.38 -5.07 -27.10
N VAL A 97 11.19 -4.44 -28.26
CA VAL A 97 10.17 -4.84 -29.24
C VAL A 97 10.54 -6.25 -29.69
N GLY A 98 9.82 -7.26 -29.18
CA GLY A 98 10.15 -8.66 -29.42
C GLY A 98 9.48 -9.56 -28.40
N ILE A 99 8.29 -10.00 -28.76
CA ILE A 99 7.36 -10.81 -27.98
C ILE A 99 8.03 -12.08 -27.47
N ASP A 100 8.10 -12.23 -26.15
CA ASP A 100 8.17 -13.53 -25.49
C ASP A 100 7.27 -13.45 -24.23
N GLU A 101 5.99 -13.79 -24.41
CA GLU A 101 4.91 -13.61 -23.41
C GLU A 101 5.11 -14.42 -22.12
N GLY A 102 6.17 -15.23 -22.03
CA GLY A 102 6.49 -16.13 -20.91
C GLY A 102 7.51 -15.62 -19.89
N GLN A 103 8.24 -14.53 -20.14
CA GLN A 103 9.36 -14.15 -19.26
C GLN A 103 8.88 -13.42 -17.99
N SER A 104 8.91 -14.14 -16.87
CA SER A 104 8.77 -13.59 -15.52
C SER A 104 10.09 -12.97 -15.08
N THR A 105 10.08 -11.94 -14.22
CA THR A 105 11.31 -11.29 -13.72
C THR A 105 12.35 -12.31 -13.21
N PRO A 106 13.66 -12.06 -13.29
CA PRO A 106 14.70 -12.92 -12.73
C PRO A 106 14.43 -13.27 -11.25
N GLN A 107 14.91 -14.43 -10.78
CA GLN A 107 14.63 -14.89 -9.41
C GLN A 107 15.10 -13.89 -8.34
N GLY A 108 16.28 -13.28 -8.51
CA GLY A 108 16.78 -12.25 -7.59
C GLY A 108 15.86 -11.03 -7.49
N VAL A 109 15.36 -10.54 -8.65
CA VAL A 109 14.42 -9.41 -8.70
C VAL A 109 13.09 -9.78 -8.06
N TYR A 110 12.58 -10.98 -8.32
CA TYR A 110 11.38 -11.49 -7.67
C TYR A 110 11.53 -11.55 -6.14
N THR A 111 12.60 -12.15 -5.64
CA THR A 111 12.83 -12.28 -4.20
C THR A 111 12.95 -10.91 -3.55
N LEU A 112 13.73 -9.99 -4.13
CA LEU A 112 13.86 -8.63 -3.60
C LEU A 112 12.51 -7.92 -3.56
N HIS A 113 11.76 -7.95 -4.66
CA HIS A 113 10.50 -7.24 -4.78
C HIS A 113 9.44 -7.80 -3.81
N ILE A 114 9.24 -9.13 -3.79
CA ILE A 114 8.26 -9.77 -2.92
C ILE A 114 8.64 -9.66 -1.46
N SER A 115 9.93 -9.76 -1.10
CA SER A 115 10.36 -9.58 0.29
C SER A 115 10.13 -8.16 0.78
N ALA A 116 10.36 -7.14 -0.06
CA ALA A 116 10.05 -5.76 0.30
C ALA A 116 8.55 -5.56 0.54
N PHE A 117 7.70 -6.12 -0.33
CA PHE A 117 6.25 -6.10 -0.11
C PHE A 117 5.81 -6.95 1.09
N ALA A 118 6.52 -8.02 1.44
CA ALA A 118 6.25 -8.79 2.66
C ALA A 118 6.58 -7.97 3.92
N ILE A 119 7.72 -7.29 3.96
CA ILE A 119 8.11 -6.38 5.06
C ILE A 119 7.07 -5.25 5.19
N TYR A 120 6.66 -4.69 4.06
CA TYR A 120 5.62 -3.67 4.00
C TYR A 120 4.29 -4.15 4.60
N ASN A 121 3.79 -5.32 4.17
CA ASN A 121 2.55 -5.90 4.70
C ASN A 121 2.66 -6.29 6.17
N PHE A 122 3.83 -6.79 6.59
CA PHE A 122 4.12 -7.05 8.00
C PHE A 122 4.02 -5.77 8.82
N ALA A 123 4.66 -4.68 8.38
CA ALA A 123 4.60 -3.41 9.07
C ALA A 123 3.18 -2.84 9.13
N VAL A 124 2.37 -2.96 8.06
CA VAL A 124 0.94 -2.62 8.11
C VAL A 124 0.21 -3.42 9.17
N GLY A 125 0.46 -4.73 9.26
CA GLY A 125 -0.11 -5.60 10.29
C GLY A 125 0.25 -5.13 11.71
N VAL A 126 1.52 -4.86 11.96
CA VAL A 126 2.01 -4.37 13.27
C VAL A 126 1.31 -3.07 13.64
N LEU A 127 1.28 -2.10 12.72
CA LEU A 127 0.69 -0.79 12.98
C LEU A 127 -0.83 -0.85 13.20
N LEU A 128 -1.52 -1.78 12.54
CA LEU A 128 -2.94 -2.00 12.78
C LEU A 128 -3.21 -2.54 14.20
N ALA A 129 -2.30 -3.33 14.77
CA ALA A 129 -2.43 -3.79 16.15
C ALA A 129 -2.25 -2.64 17.17
N THR A 130 -1.42 -1.65 16.84
CA THR A 130 -1.20 -0.47 17.70
C THR A 130 -2.25 0.63 17.53
N ARG A 131 -3.21 0.48 16.60
CA ARG A 131 -4.31 1.43 16.44
C ARG A 131 -5.41 1.14 17.46
N GLU A 132 -5.31 1.75 18.64
CA GLU A 132 -6.35 1.69 19.68
C GLU A 132 -7.25 2.93 19.75
N GLU A 133 -6.90 4.00 19.04
CA GLU A 133 -7.57 5.30 19.13
C GLU A 133 -8.22 5.67 17.79
N GLY A 134 -9.55 5.55 17.71
CA GLY A 134 -10.35 5.97 16.55
C GLY A 134 -11.78 5.44 16.60
N SER A 135 -12.72 6.14 15.97
CA SER A 135 -14.10 5.64 15.86
C SER A 135 -14.17 4.34 15.04
N LEU A 136 -15.22 3.53 15.23
CA LEU A 136 -15.45 2.33 14.42
C LEU A 136 -15.47 2.66 12.92
N GLY A 137 -16.01 3.82 12.55
CA GLY A 137 -16.06 4.29 11.18
C GLY A 137 -14.67 4.54 10.60
N GLU A 138 -13.79 5.23 11.32
CA GLU A 138 -12.39 5.48 10.88
C GLU A 138 -11.65 4.17 10.61
N LEU A 139 -11.80 3.20 11.52
CA LEU A 139 -11.15 1.90 11.42
C LEU A 139 -11.67 1.12 10.19
N VAL A 140 -12.98 1.15 9.93
CA VAL A 140 -13.59 0.52 8.74
C VAL A 140 -13.14 1.20 7.46
N LEU A 141 -13.13 2.54 7.40
CA LEU A 141 -12.67 3.29 6.23
C LEU A 141 -11.19 3.00 5.94
N TYR A 142 -10.34 3.06 6.95
CA TYR A 142 -8.94 2.64 6.87
C TYR A 142 -8.80 1.22 6.29
N GLY A 143 -9.57 0.27 6.82
CA GLY A 143 -9.61 -1.10 6.33
C GLY A 143 -10.03 -1.21 4.86
N VAL A 144 -11.04 -0.44 4.42
CA VAL A 144 -11.49 -0.44 3.03
C VAL A 144 -10.42 0.13 2.10
N ALA A 145 -9.83 1.28 2.43
CA ALA A 145 -8.77 1.89 1.61
C ALA A 145 -7.56 0.96 1.46
N LEU A 146 -7.07 0.39 2.56
CA LEU A 146 -5.91 -0.50 2.48
C LEU A 146 -6.21 -1.85 1.82
N ALA A 147 -7.44 -2.37 1.95
CA ALA A 147 -7.82 -3.57 1.21
C ALA A 147 -7.83 -3.31 -0.30
N LEU A 148 -8.32 -2.15 -0.75
CA LEU A 148 -8.26 -1.74 -2.15
C LEU A 148 -6.82 -1.51 -2.60
N HIS A 149 -6.00 -0.87 -1.77
CA HIS A 149 -4.59 -0.67 -2.03
C HIS A 149 -3.85 -2.00 -2.24
N PHE A 150 -4.04 -2.98 -1.34
CA PHE A 150 -3.48 -4.32 -1.48
C PHE A 150 -3.98 -5.02 -2.74
N LEU A 151 -5.25 -4.86 -3.08
CA LEU A 151 -5.82 -5.46 -4.28
C LEU A 151 -5.16 -4.94 -5.57
N VAL A 152 -4.87 -3.63 -5.64
CA VAL A 152 -4.19 -3.04 -6.80
C VAL A 152 -2.71 -3.43 -6.82
N ASN A 153 -2.01 -3.37 -5.68
CA ASN A 153 -0.61 -3.81 -5.58
C ASN A 153 -0.45 -5.29 -5.99
N ASP A 154 -1.36 -6.16 -5.55
CA ASP A 154 -1.36 -7.57 -5.91
C ASP A 154 -1.56 -7.79 -7.41
N TYR A 155 -2.36 -6.93 -8.05
CA TYR A 155 -2.50 -6.92 -9.49
C TYR A 155 -1.18 -6.53 -10.19
N GLY A 156 -0.48 -5.50 -9.72
CA GLY A 156 0.84 -5.10 -10.20
C GLY A 156 1.90 -6.20 -10.04
N LEU A 157 2.05 -6.74 -8.83
CA LEU A 157 2.97 -7.84 -8.51
C LEU A 157 2.69 -9.08 -9.35
N ARG A 158 1.41 -9.42 -9.56
CA ARG A 158 1.03 -10.51 -10.45
C ARG A 158 1.43 -10.23 -11.90
N ASN A 159 1.28 -9.02 -12.40
CA ASN A 159 1.68 -8.68 -13.77
C ASN A 159 3.19 -8.78 -13.96
N HIS A 160 3.98 -8.45 -12.94
CA HIS A 160 5.44 -8.60 -12.97
C HIS A 160 5.91 -10.05 -12.84
N HIS A 161 5.32 -10.81 -11.91
CA HIS A 161 5.87 -12.08 -11.45
C HIS A 161 5.03 -13.32 -11.82
N ARG A 162 3.86 -13.10 -12.43
CA ARG A 162 2.96 -14.11 -13.02
C ARG A 162 2.73 -15.31 -12.09
N ALA A 163 3.07 -16.52 -12.56
CA ALA A 163 2.80 -17.78 -11.87
C ALA A 163 3.54 -17.90 -10.52
N ARG A 164 4.74 -17.30 -10.38
CA ARG A 164 5.49 -17.34 -9.12
C ARG A 164 4.76 -16.60 -8.00
N TYR A 165 4.21 -15.43 -8.30
CA TYR A 165 3.38 -14.69 -7.36
C TYR A 165 2.11 -15.49 -6.99
N GLN A 166 1.44 -16.08 -7.98
CA GLN A 166 0.22 -16.87 -7.74
C GLN A 166 0.48 -18.13 -6.89
N ARG A 167 1.65 -18.76 -7.04
CA ARG A 167 1.97 -19.99 -6.32
C ARG A 167 2.47 -19.72 -4.90
N HIS A 168 3.32 -18.71 -4.71
CA HIS A 168 3.99 -18.47 -3.44
C HIS A 168 3.80 -17.04 -2.91
N GLY A 169 4.00 -16.02 -3.77
CA GLY A 169 3.97 -14.60 -3.35
C GLY A 169 2.72 -14.21 -2.58
N ARG A 170 1.53 -14.56 -3.08
CA ARG A 170 0.25 -14.24 -2.41
C ARG A 170 0.12 -14.80 -0.99
N TRP A 171 0.64 -16.00 -0.75
CA TRP A 171 0.57 -16.64 0.56
C TRP A 171 1.59 -16.02 1.51
N LEU A 172 2.75 -15.63 1.00
CA LEU A 172 3.75 -14.90 1.77
C LEU A 172 3.22 -13.53 2.22
N LEU A 173 2.55 -12.77 1.34
CA LEU A 173 1.96 -11.48 1.71
C LEU A 173 0.80 -11.64 2.71
N ALA A 174 -0.08 -12.63 2.48
CA ALA A 174 -1.15 -12.96 3.43
C ALA A 174 -0.61 -13.35 4.81
N ALA A 175 0.44 -14.17 4.86
CA ALA A 175 1.09 -14.53 6.11
C ALA A 175 1.78 -13.32 6.77
N ALA A 176 2.43 -12.46 5.98
CA ALA A 176 3.14 -11.30 6.50
C ALA A 176 2.21 -10.34 7.26
N VAL A 177 1.04 -10.01 6.72
CA VAL A 177 0.09 -9.10 7.40
C VAL A 177 -0.47 -9.70 8.69
N VAL A 178 -0.76 -11.01 8.71
CA VAL A 178 -1.24 -11.71 9.92
C VAL A 178 -0.14 -11.79 10.97
N LEU A 179 1.07 -12.18 10.58
CA LEU A 179 2.22 -12.27 11.48
C LEU A 179 2.57 -10.89 12.04
N GLY A 180 2.55 -9.85 11.22
CA GLY A 180 2.76 -8.47 11.66
C GLY A 180 1.75 -8.07 12.71
N TRP A 181 0.46 -8.33 12.48
CA TRP A 181 -0.57 -8.04 13.46
C TRP A 181 -0.38 -8.81 14.77
N LEU A 182 -0.07 -10.11 14.71
CA LEU A 182 0.24 -10.90 15.90
C LEU A 182 1.47 -10.33 16.64
N THR A 183 2.51 -9.94 15.92
CA THR A 183 3.68 -9.29 16.52
C THR A 183 3.29 -7.99 17.22
N GLY A 184 2.47 -7.13 16.60
CA GLY A 184 2.04 -5.89 17.23
C GLY A 184 1.18 -6.08 18.49
N LEU A 185 0.47 -7.21 18.62
CA LEU A 185 -0.27 -7.57 19.84
C LEU A 185 0.62 -8.03 20.99
N PHE A 186 1.69 -8.78 20.69
CA PHE A 186 2.49 -9.46 21.72
C PHE A 186 3.87 -8.80 21.97
N ALA A 187 4.32 -7.94 21.07
CA ALA A 187 5.61 -7.28 21.10
C ALA A 187 5.45 -5.79 20.73
N PRO A 188 5.00 -4.94 21.67
CA PRO A 188 4.81 -3.52 21.40
C PRO A 188 6.12 -2.86 20.99
N LEU A 189 6.07 -2.07 19.92
CA LEU A 189 7.23 -1.36 19.38
C LEU A 189 7.49 -0.05 20.13
N PRO A 190 8.75 0.39 20.23
CA PRO A 190 9.06 1.73 20.73
C PRO A 190 8.35 2.81 19.88
N PRO A 191 7.83 3.90 20.48
CA PRO A 191 7.09 4.94 19.75
C PRO A 191 7.85 5.50 18.55
N LEU A 192 9.15 5.75 18.68
CA LEU A 192 10.01 6.19 17.58
C LEU A 192 9.99 5.23 16.38
N THR A 193 9.96 3.92 16.64
CA THR A 193 9.93 2.90 15.58
C THR A 193 8.59 2.93 14.85
N VAL A 194 7.49 3.17 15.57
CA VAL A 194 6.14 3.30 15.01
C VAL A 194 6.09 4.50 14.06
N GLU A 195 6.57 5.68 14.48
CA GLU A 195 6.54 6.88 13.63
C GLU A 195 7.39 6.74 12.37
N VAL A 196 8.58 6.15 12.48
CA VAL A 196 9.45 5.89 11.32
C VAL A 196 8.82 4.85 10.38
N ALA A 197 8.20 3.80 10.91
CA ALA A 197 7.50 2.80 10.11
C ALA A 197 6.29 3.41 9.38
N VAL A 198 5.48 4.23 10.06
CA VAL A 198 4.38 4.99 9.44
C VAL A 198 4.91 5.85 8.29
N ALA A 199 6.00 6.57 8.51
CA ALA A 199 6.61 7.42 7.51
C ALA A 199 7.05 6.65 6.26
N LEU A 200 7.85 5.60 6.43
CA LEU A 200 8.34 4.75 5.34
C LEU A 200 7.18 4.12 4.55
N LEU A 201 6.16 3.61 5.26
CA LEU A 201 4.97 3.04 4.63
C LEU A 201 4.19 4.07 3.84
N ALA A 202 3.99 5.27 4.39
CA ALA A 202 3.28 6.33 3.70
C ALA A 202 3.96 6.69 2.37
N GLY A 203 5.29 6.78 2.37
CA GLY A 203 6.08 6.94 1.15
C GLY A 203 5.83 5.85 0.11
N GLY A 204 5.86 4.59 0.56
CA GLY A 204 5.55 3.42 -0.29
C GLY A 204 4.12 3.44 -0.84
N ILE A 205 3.13 3.77 0.00
CA ILE A 205 1.73 3.94 -0.39
C ILE A 205 1.65 5.00 -1.49
N VAL A 206 2.20 6.20 -1.27
CA VAL A 206 2.16 7.30 -2.25
C VAL A 206 2.76 6.86 -3.59
N MET A 207 3.92 6.20 -3.58
CA MET A 207 4.53 5.68 -4.81
C MET A 207 3.60 4.72 -5.56
N ASN A 208 3.06 3.73 -4.86
CA ASN A 208 2.20 2.71 -5.44
C ASN A 208 0.87 3.31 -5.92
N VAL A 209 0.30 4.28 -5.19
CA VAL A 209 -0.89 5.03 -5.60
C VAL A 209 -0.62 5.77 -6.91
N MET A 210 0.48 6.52 -6.96
CA MET A 210 0.84 7.30 -8.15
C MET A 210 1.11 6.43 -9.37
N LYS A 211 1.65 5.22 -9.17
CA LYS A 211 2.13 4.35 -10.25
C LYS A 211 1.09 3.34 -10.74
N GLU A 212 0.42 2.67 -9.81
CA GLU A 212 -0.47 1.54 -10.12
C GLU A 212 -1.95 1.93 -10.01
N GLU A 213 -2.30 2.83 -9.10
CA GLU A 213 -3.69 3.14 -8.77
C GLU A 213 -4.22 4.33 -9.57
N LEU A 214 -3.38 5.32 -9.87
CA LEU A 214 -3.73 6.39 -10.80
C LEU A 214 -3.93 5.84 -12.23
N PRO A 215 -5.04 6.18 -12.89
CA PRO A 215 -5.29 5.71 -14.25
C PRO A 215 -4.27 6.30 -15.24
N GLY A 216 -3.68 5.46 -16.09
CA GLY A 216 -2.96 5.93 -17.27
C GLY A 216 -3.91 6.60 -18.28
N GLU A 217 -3.43 7.61 -19.01
CA GLU A 217 -4.23 8.50 -19.88
C GLU A 217 -5.17 7.77 -20.86
N ARG A 218 -4.82 6.58 -21.33
CA ARG A 218 -5.56 5.84 -22.37
C ARG A 218 -6.57 4.81 -21.84
N GLU A 219 -6.63 4.58 -20.53
CA GLU A 219 -7.45 3.51 -19.93
C GLU A 219 -8.38 4.01 -18.80
N SER A 220 -8.45 5.32 -18.59
CA SER A 220 -9.16 5.94 -17.47
C SER A 220 -10.62 6.22 -17.76
N ARG A 221 -11.53 5.76 -16.87
CA ARG A 221 -12.86 6.36 -16.74
C ARG A 221 -12.82 7.42 -15.65
N PHE A 222 -12.53 8.66 -16.05
CA PHE A 222 -12.41 9.78 -15.11
C PHE A 222 -13.65 9.95 -14.23
N SER A 223 -14.86 9.73 -14.76
CA SER A 223 -16.09 9.81 -13.97
C SER A 223 -16.14 8.79 -12.82
N ALA A 224 -15.65 7.56 -13.05
CA ALA A 224 -15.59 6.53 -12.02
C ALA A 224 -14.50 6.85 -10.98
N PHE A 225 -13.36 7.38 -11.43
CA PHE A 225 -12.32 7.90 -10.54
C PHE A 225 -12.85 9.03 -9.66
N LEU A 226 -13.49 10.05 -10.26
CA LEU A 226 -14.06 11.19 -9.55
C LEU A 226 -15.13 10.76 -8.56
N ALA A 227 -15.99 9.79 -8.92
CA ALA A 227 -16.94 9.21 -7.98
C ALA A 227 -16.25 8.57 -6.77
N GLY A 228 -15.15 7.82 -6.99
CA GLY A 228 -14.33 7.28 -5.91
C GLY A 228 -13.76 8.36 -4.99
N VAL A 229 -13.18 9.41 -5.56
CA VAL A 229 -12.63 10.56 -4.81
C VAL A 229 -13.72 11.24 -3.97
N VAL A 230 -14.84 11.61 -4.60
CA VAL A 230 -15.91 12.37 -3.94
C VAL A 230 -16.61 11.54 -2.86
N LEU A 231 -17.01 10.31 -3.17
CA LEU A 231 -17.73 9.47 -2.22
C LEU A 231 -16.84 9.10 -1.03
N TYR A 232 -15.61 8.65 -1.29
CA TYR A 232 -14.72 8.24 -0.21
C TYR A 232 -14.19 9.43 0.59
N GLY A 233 -13.91 10.55 -0.07
CA GLY A 233 -13.53 11.78 0.61
C GLY A 233 -14.64 12.32 1.50
N ALA A 234 -15.89 12.32 1.04
CA ALA A 234 -17.04 12.70 1.86
C ALA A 234 -17.20 11.78 3.08
N LEU A 235 -17.00 10.47 2.91
CA LEU A 235 -17.04 9.52 4.02
C LEU A 235 -15.94 9.82 5.05
N LEU A 236 -14.69 10.04 4.63
CA LEU A 236 -13.59 10.38 5.54
C LEU A 236 -13.87 11.65 6.33
N VAL A 237 -14.36 12.71 5.66
CA VAL A 237 -14.68 13.98 6.32
C VAL A 237 -15.90 13.87 7.25
N SER A 238 -16.82 12.93 6.99
CA SER A 238 -18.00 12.74 7.84
C SER A 238 -17.73 11.94 9.11
N VAL A 239 -16.63 11.19 9.14
CA VAL A 239 -16.32 10.23 10.21
C VAL A 239 -15.11 10.67 11.04
N GLY A 240 -14.21 11.50 10.48
CA GLY A 240 -13.11 12.15 11.19
C GLY A 240 -13.49 13.51 11.78
#